data_AF-A0A920AXX7-F1
#
_entry.id   AF-A0A920AXX7-F1
#
_cell.length_a   1.000
_cell.length_b   1.000
_cell.length_c   1.000
_cell.angle_alpha   90.00
_cell.angle_beta   90.00
_cell.angle_gamma   90.00
#
_symmetry.space_group_name_H-M   'P 1'
#
loop_
_entity.id
_entity.type
_entity.pdbx_description
1 polymer ?
#
loop_
_entity_poly.entity_id
_entity_poly.type
_entity_poly.pdbx_seq_one_letter_code
_entity_poly.pdbx_strand_id
1 'polypeptide(L)' 'MLSFILKGSEQTANDFINKLEIPVHTWSLGGVESLVVRPAQTTHSNFTDEELLKQE' A
#
# COMPACT_ATOMS: atom_id res chain seq x y z
N MET A 1 12.42 5.30 1.08
CA MET A 1 11.02 4.84 1.01
C MET A 1 10.44 5.35 -0.30
N LEU A 2 9.65 4.54 -0.99
CA LEU A 2 9.07 4.87 -2.30
C LEU A 2 7.57 4.62 -2.22
N SER A 3 6.78 5.56 -2.73
CA SER A 3 5.35 5.40 -2.99
C SER A 3 5.10 5.45 -4.50
N PHE A 4 4.07 4.74 -4.95
CA PHE A 4 3.62 4.79 -6.34
C PHE A 4 2.12 4.47 -6.40
N ILE A 5 1.48 4.89 -7.49
CA ILE A 5 0.07 4.62 -7.76
C ILE A 5 -0.03 3.58 -8.87
N LEU A 6 -0.70 2.48 -8.59
CA LEU A 6 -1.00 1.46 -9.59
C LEU A 6 -2.26 1.84 -10.37
N LYS A 7 -2.17 1.85 -11.70
CA LYS A 7 -3.34 2.02 -12.55
C LYS A 7 -4.23 0.78 -12.45
N GLY A 8 -5.51 0.97 -12.18
CA GLY A 8 -6.48 -0.12 -12.08
C GLY A 8 -7.47 0.10 -10.95
N SER A 9 -8.04 -1.00 -10.46
CA SER A 9 -8.97 -0.99 -9.32
C SER A 9 -8.29 -1.46 -8.04
N GLU A 10 -9.03 -1.41 -6.94
CA GLU A 10 -8.62 -1.98 -5.66
C GLU A 10 -8.20 -3.46 -5.78
N GLN A 11 -8.93 -4.24 -6.58
CA GLN A 11 -8.61 -5.64 -6.83
C GLN A 11 -7.27 -5.79 -7.54
N THR A 12 -6.94 -4.89 -8.48
CA THR A 12 -5.65 -4.90 -9.17
C THR A 12 -4.49 -4.70 -8.19
N ALA A 13 -4.67 -3.85 -7.17
CA ALA A 13 -3.67 -3.65 -6.12
C ALA A 13 -3.52 -4.89 -5.24
N ASN A 14 -4.63 -5.56 -4.88
CA ASN A 14 -4.59 -6.82 -4.15
C ASN A 14 -3.87 -7.92 -4.94
N ASP A 15 -4.20 -8.08 -6.23
CA ASP A 15 -3.57 -9.07 -7.10
C ASP A 15 -2.08 -8.79 -7.32
N PHE A 16 -1.68 -7.51 -7.36
CA PHE A 16 -0.27 -7.12 -7.43
C PHE A 16 0.48 -7.56 -6.18
N ILE A 17 -0.05 -7.27 -4.99
CA ILE A 17 0.59 -7.65 -3.72
C ILE A 17 0.66 -9.17 -3.57
N ASN A 18 -0.40 -9.89 -3.96
CA ASN A 18 -0.43 -11.35 -3.89
C ASN A 18 0.60 -12.05 -4.80
N LYS A 19 1.14 -11.34 -5.81
CA LYS A 19 2.19 -11.84 -6.71
C LYS A 19 3.60 -11.52 -6.24
N LEU A 20 3.76 -10.72 -5.19
CA LEU A 20 5.06 -10.35 -4.65
C LEU A 20 5.61 -11.50 -3.79
N GLU A 21 6.83 -11.94 -4.11
CA GLU A 21 7.49 -13.03 -3.36
C GLU A 21 8.51 -12.53 -2.35
N ILE A 22 9.07 -11.33 -2.56
CA ILE A 22 10.16 -10.77 -1.73
C ILE A 22 9.62 -9.77 -0.69
N PRO A 23 8.85 -8.73 -1.07
CA PRO A 23 8.24 -7.83 -0.09
C PRO A 23 7.19 -8.52 0.78
N VAL A 24 7.27 -8.35 2.09
CA VAL A 24 6.24 -8.82 3.02
C VAL A 24 5.13 -7.78 3.15
N HIS A 25 3.87 -8.21 3.04
CA HIS A 25 2.71 -7.33 3.24
C HIS A 25 2.42 -7.14 4.73
N THR A 26 2.92 -6.06 5.32
CA THR A 26 2.72 -5.73 6.74
C THR A 26 2.87 -4.23 6.99
N TRP A 27 2.38 -3.78 8.15
CA TRP A 27 2.53 -2.42 8.63
C TRP A 27 3.85 -2.31 9.43
N SER A 28 4.89 -1.75 8.81
CA SER A 28 6.14 -1.27 9.44
C SER A 28 7.04 -0.72 8.35
N LEU A 29 8.06 0.06 8.68
CA LEU A 29 9.08 0.55 7.74
C LEU A 29 10.44 0.70 8.47
N GLY A 30 11.54 0.58 7.73
CA GLY A 30 12.90 0.87 8.23
C GLY A 30 13.74 -0.33 8.68
N GLY A 31 13.21 -1.55 8.56
CA GLY A 31 13.98 -2.78 8.71
C GLY A 31 14.89 -3.07 7.51
N VAL A 32 15.64 -4.17 7.59
CA VAL A 32 16.49 -4.67 6.48
C VAL A 32 15.66 -5.41 5.44
N GLU A 33 14.49 -5.89 5.85
CA GLU A 33 13.51 -6.56 5.01
C GLU A 33 12.79 -5.58 4.06
N SER A 34 12.42 -6.07 2.89
CA SER A 34 11.55 -5.33 1.97
C SER A 34 10.10 -5.47 2.43
N LEU A 35 9.41 -4.34 2.55
CA LEU A 35 8.02 -4.29 3.00
C LEU A 35 7.13 -3.61 1.94
N VAL A 36 5.91 -4.10 1.80
CA VAL A 36 4.86 -3.48 0.99
C VAL A 36 3.64 -3.25 1.86
N VAL A 37 2.98 -2.12 1.70
CA VAL A 37 1.79 -1.76 2.50
C VAL A 37 0.84 -0.94 1.64
N ARG A 38 -0.47 -1.10 1.87
CA ARG A 38 -1.52 -0.24 1.33
C ARG A 38 -1.97 0.73 2.42
N PRO A 39 -1.53 2.01 2.40
CA PRO A 39 -1.79 2.96 3.49
C PRO A 39 -3.29 3.14 3.75
N ALA A 40 -4.09 3.29 2.69
CA ALA A 40 -5.54 3.46 2.75
C ALA A 40 -6.31 2.32 3.46
N GLN A 41 -5.78 1.09 3.45
CA GLN A 41 -6.42 -0.08 4.08
C GLN A 41 -5.79 -0.48 5.41
N THR A 42 -4.75 0.23 5.85
CA THR A 42 -4.00 -0.10 7.06
C THR A 42 -3.90 1.13 7.95
N THR A 43 -2.80 1.89 7.89
CA THR A 43 -2.52 2.99 8.82
C THR A 43 -3.40 4.22 8.61
N HIS A 44 -3.99 4.39 7.42
CA HIS A 44 -4.88 5.50 7.07
C HIS A 44 -6.32 5.04 6.84
N SER A 45 -6.73 3.90 7.40
CA SER A 45 -8.10 3.39 7.28
C SER A 45 -9.16 4.34 7.85
N ASN A 46 -8.76 5.31 8.67
CA ASN A 46 -9.65 6.29 9.30
C ASN A 46 -9.88 7.54 8.43
N PHE A 47 -9.23 7.63 7.27
CA PHE A 47 -9.36 8.80 6.40
C PHE A 47 -10.53 8.60 5.46
N THR A 48 -11.21 9.69 5.13
CA THR A 48 -12.27 9.69 4.11
C THR A 48 -11.65 9.54 2.71
N ASP A 49 -12.44 9.09 1.74
CA ASP A 49 -11.99 8.93 0.36
C ASP A 49 -11.41 10.23 -0.22
N GLU A 50 -11.97 11.38 0.15
CA GLU A 50 -11.47 12.70 -0.28
C GLU A 50 -10.10 13.05 0.34
N GLU A 51 -9.86 12.64 1.59
CA GLU A 51 -8.59 12.85 2.28
C GLU A 51 -7.50 11.92 1.73
N LEU A 52 -7.86 10.68 1.40
CA LEU A 52 -6.97 9.73 0.73
C LEU A 52 -6.59 10.20 -0.67
N LEU A 53 -7.52 10.79 -1.43
CA LEU A 53 -7.25 11.31 -2.77
C LEU A 53 -6.33 12.54 -2.76
N LYS A 54 -6.29 13.28 -1.64
CA LYS A 54 -5.41 14.44 -1.46
C LYS A 54 -3.99 14.09 -1.05
N GLN A 55 -3.72 12.83 -0.69
CA GLN A 55 -2.36 12.39 -0.37
C GLN A 55 -1.59 12.09 -1.67
N GLU A 56 -1.14 13.16 -2.33
CA GLU A 56 -0.08 13.10 -3.36
C GLU A 56 1.32 13.15 -2.72
#